data_AF-E9UPT4-F1
#
_entry.id   AF-E9UPT4-F1
#
_cell.length_a   1.000
_cell.length_b   1.000
_cell.length_c   1.000
_cell.angle_alpha   90.00
_cell.angle_beta   90.00
_cell.angle_gamma   90.00
#
_symmetry.space_group_name_H-M   'P 1'
#
loop_
_entity.id
_entity.type
_entity.pdbx_description
1 polymer ?
#
loop_
_entity_poly.entity_id
_entity_poly.type
_entity_poly.pdbx_seq_one_letter_code
_entity_poly.pdbx_strand_id
1 'polypeptide(L)'
;MSAAGVDVSLSVPAWRRTVGVVSALTGAAAAVGSVQLIAGTFAPPVSDLRPLGLESWVLPGLWLAGTVAIPCAGTAVLAWRRSRWMGPAAVGAGVLLLVELAVQVPFVGLDPLQAVMGTVAVSLVGLGWSSARRSGTKDQP
;
A
#
# COMPACT_ATOMS: atom_id res chain seq x y z
N MET A 1 26.62 6.90 43.21
CA MET A 1 25.25 6.89 42.64
C MET A 1 25.25 7.79 41.41
N SER A 2 25.23 7.23 40.21
CA SER A 2 24.92 7.95 38.98
C SER A 2 24.26 6.94 38.04
N ALA A 3 22.93 7.00 37.96
CA ALA A 3 22.16 6.18 37.04
C ALA A 3 22.34 6.81 35.65
N ALA A 4 23.15 6.16 34.82
CA ALA A 4 23.21 6.45 33.41
C ALA A 4 21.78 6.34 32.85
N GLY A 5 21.24 7.47 32.41
CA GLY A 5 19.98 7.54 31.70
C GLY A 5 20.11 6.70 30.44
N VAL A 6 19.59 5.48 30.50
CA VAL A 6 19.31 4.71 29.30
C VAL A 6 18.16 5.45 28.64
N ASP A 7 18.48 6.30 27.67
CA ASP A 7 17.55 6.73 26.64
C ASP A 7 17.06 5.46 25.94
N VAL A 8 16.03 4.84 26.52
CA VAL A 8 15.24 3.82 25.84
C VAL A 8 14.42 4.59 24.81
N SER A 9 15.09 4.99 23.73
CA SER A 9 14.43 5.20 22.46
C SER A 9 13.63 3.94 22.20
N LEU A 10 12.32 4.00 22.42
CA LEU A 10 11.36 2.96 22.08
C LEU A 10 11.30 2.85 20.56
N SER A 11 12.42 2.43 19.96
CA SER A 11 12.61 2.34 18.53
C SER A 11 11.60 1.34 18.00
N VAL A 12 10.71 1.84 17.15
CA VAL A 12 9.79 0.97 16.43
C VAL A 12 10.65 -0.02 15.64
N PRO A 13 10.37 -1.35 15.71
CA PRO A 13 11.15 -2.33 14.97
C PRO A 13 11.29 -1.89 13.50
N ALA A 14 12.50 -1.95 12.95
CA ALA A 14 12.80 -1.39 11.64
C ALA A 14 11.80 -1.82 10.56
N TRP A 15 11.39 -3.09 10.56
CA TRP A 15 10.40 -3.63 9.63
C TRP A 15 9.01 -2.99 9.74
N ARG A 16 8.54 -2.64 10.96
CA ARG A 16 7.26 -1.92 11.14
C ARG A 16 7.35 -0.50 10.60
N ARG A 17 8.51 0.14 10.80
CA ARG A 17 8.78 1.46 10.22
C ARG A 17 8.78 1.38 8.69
N THR A 18 9.42 0.37 8.11
CA THR A 18 9.41 0.13 6.66
C THR A 18 7.99 -0.05 6.12
N VAL A 19 7.18 -0.93 6.72
CA VAL A 19 5.77 -1.12 6.32
C VAL A 19 5.02 0.21 6.42
N GLY A 20 5.14 0.93 7.53
CA GLY A 20 4.46 2.20 7.73
C GLY A 20 4.83 3.25 6.68
N VAL A 21 6.13 3.44 6.40
CA VAL A 21 6.62 4.41 5.42
C VAL A 21 6.23 4.02 4.00
N VAL A 22 6.46 2.76 3.61
CA VAL A 22 6.15 2.27 2.25
C VAL A 22 4.65 2.35 1.99
N SER A 23 3.81 1.91 2.93
CA SER A 23 2.35 2.01 2.79
C SER A 23 1.88 3.47 2.78
N ALA A 24 2.49 4.36 3.57
CA ALA A 24 2.12 5.78 3.56
C ALA A 24 2.44 6.44 2.21
N LEU A 25 3.66 6.21 1.69
CA LEU A 25 4.07 6.76 0.39
C LEU A 25 3.21 6.21 -0.75
N THR A 26 2.95 4.89 -0.73
CA THR A 26 2.08 4.24 -1.71
C THR A 26 0.65 4.79 -1.66
N GLY A 27 0.10 4.92 -0.46
CA GLY A 27 -1.24 5.45 -0.26
C GLY A 27 -1.36 6.91 -0.70
N ALA A 28 -0.35 7.73 -0.41
CA ALA A 28 -0.30 9.12 -0.84
C ALA A 28 -0.20 9.24 -2.37
N ALA A 29 0.68 8.47 -3.00
CA ALA A 29 0.81 8.45 -4.46
C ALA A 29 -0.50 8.00 -5.13
N ALA A 30 -1.14 6.95 -4.63
CA ALA A 30 -2.43 6.48 -5.13
C ALA A 30 -3.54 7.51 -4.94
N ALA A 31 -3.56 8.23 -3.81
CA ALA A 31 -4.53 9.30 -3.57
C ALA A 31 -4.36 10.45 -4.58
N VAL A 32 -3.11 10.88 -4.82
CA VAL A 32 -2.81 11.91 -5.83
C VAL A 32 -3.24 11.44 -7.22
N GLY A 33 -2.90 10.22 -7.62
CA GLY A 33 -3.33 9.64 -8.91
C GLY A 33 -4.84 9.55 -9.02
N SER A 34 -5.54 9.17 -7.95
CA SER A 34 -7.00 9.10 -7.91
C SER A 34 -7.65 10.47 -8.15
N VAL A 35 -7.13 11.51 -7.49
CA VAL A 35 -7.60 12.90 -7.67
C VAL A 35 -7.34 13.38 -9.09
N GLN A 36 -6.16 13.09 -9.65
CA GLN A 36 -5.81 13.44 -11.04
C GLN A 36 -6.78 12.81 -12.04
N LEU A 37 -7.09 11.52 -11.88
CA LEU A 37 -8.05 10.80 -12.72
C LEU A 37 -9.47 11.38 -12.60
N ILE A 38 -9.95 11.64 -11.38
CA ILE A 38 -11.29 12.20 -11.15
C ILE A 38 -11.40 13.62 -11.70
N ALA A 39 -10.37 14.44 -11.52
CA ALA A 39 -10.34 15.81 -12.04
C ALA A 39 -10.07 15.89 -13.54
N GLY A 40 -9.71 14.78 -14.20
CA GLY A 40 -9.29 14.76 -15.60
C GLY A 40 -7.97 15.51 -15.84
N THR A 41 -7.19 15.78 -14.79
CA THR A 41 -5.92 16.52 -14.88
C THR A 41 -4.77 15.52 -15.01
N PHE A 42 -3.98 15.62 -16.08
CA PHE A 42 -2.96 14.63 -16.43
C PHE A 42 -3.51 13.19 -16.60
N ALA A 43 -4.83 13.05 -16.81
CA ALA A 43 -5.44 11.76 -17.11
C ALA A 43 -5.12 11.35 -18.56
N PRO A 44 -4.93 10.05 -18.83
CA PRO A 44 -4.73 9.57 -20.19
C PRO A 44 -5.96 9.85 -21.08
N PRO A 45 -5.82 9.77 -22.42
CA PRO A 45 -6.95 9.88 -23.33
C PRO A 45 -8.08 8.90 -22.97
N VAL A 46 -9.33 9.38 -22.95
CA VAL A 46 -10.51 8.51 -22.71
C VAL A 46 -10.69 7.42 -23.77
N SER A 47 -10.02 7.52 -24.92
CA SER A 47 -9.96 6.44 -25.91
C SER A 47 -9.40 5.14 -25.32
N ASP A 48 -8.51 5.24 -24.33
CA ASP A 48 -7.84 4.10 -23.71
C ASP A 48 -8.80 3.34 -22.78
N LEU A 49 -9.93 3.97 -22.41
CA LEU A 49 -11.04 3.38 -21.66
C LEU A 49 -12.10 2.71 -22.54
N ARG A 50 -12.06 2.89 -23.87
CA ARG A 50 -13.03 2.25 -24.78
C ARG A 50 -13.12 0.72 -24.63
N PRO A 51 -12.01 -0.03 -24.41
CA PRO A 51 -12.10 -1.47 -24.17
C PRO A 51 -12.90 -1.84 -22.91
N LEU A 52 -13.02 -0.92 -21.95
CA LEU A 52 -13.81 -1.09 -20.72
C LEU A 52 -15.25 -0.61 -20.86
N GLY A 53 -15.62 -0.01 -22.00
CA GLY A 53 -16.93 0.64 -22.18
C GLY A 53 -17.12 1.87 -21.29
N LEU A 54 -16.02 2.47 -20.80
CA LEU A 54 -16.06 3.65 -19.93
C LEU A 54 -15.79 4.92 -20.73
N GLU A 55 -16.54 5.97 -20.44
CA GLU A 55 -16.38 7.29 -21.07
C GLU A 55 -15.68 8.30 -20.14
N SER A 56 -15.34 7.90 -18.91
CA SER A 56 -14.79 8.78 -17.87
C SER A 56 -13.83 8.06 -16.93
N TRP A 57 -12.80 8.78 -16.49
CA TRP A 57 -11.78 8.33 -15.52
C TRP A 57 -12.22 8.41 -14.05
N VAL A 58 -13.44 8.91 -13.78
CA VAL A 58 -13.95 9.01 -12.40
C VAL A 58 -14.04 7.63 -11.75
N LEU A 59 -14.58 6.63 -12.44
CA LEU A 59 -14.72 5.28 -11.89
C LEU A 59 -13.35 4.63 -11.63
N PRO A 60 -12.38 4.65 -12.56
CA PRO A 60 -11.00 4.26 -12.29
C PRO A 60 -10.35 5.00 -11.11
N GLY A 61 -10.57 6.30 -10.98
CA GLY A 61 -10.02 7.08 -9.86
C GLY A 61 -10.62 6.68 -8.51
N LEU A 62 -11.93 6.45 -8.44
CA LEU A 62 -12.58 5.95 -7.23
C LEU A 62 -12.14 4.53 -6.89
N TRP A 63 -11.96 3.68 -7.91
CA TRP A 63 -11.42 2.33 -7.76
C TRP A 63 -10.03 2.37 -7.14
N LEU A 64 -9.09 3.12 -7.72
CA LEU A 64 -7.73 3.28 -7.21
C LEU A 64 -7.71 3.81 -5.75
N ALA A 65 -8.58 4.77 -5.43
CA ALA A 65 -8.72 5.28 -4.08
C ALA A 65 -9.18 4.19 -3.10
N GLY A 66 -10.19 3.42 -3.49
CA GLY A 66 -10.79 2.35 -2.69
C GLY A 66 -9.89 1.13 -2.50
N THR A 67 -9.17 0.71 -3.54
CA THR A 67 -8.40 -0.55 -3.54
C THR A 67 -6.96 -0.35 -3.13
N VAL A 68 -6.36 0.82 -3.36
CA VAL A 68 -4.95 1.06 -3.04
C VAL A 68 -4.78 2.16 -2.00
N ALA A 69 -5.32 3.37 -2.23
CA ALA A 69 -5.03 4.52 -1.38
C ALA A 69 -5.50 4.29 0.07
N ILE A 70 -6.77 3.90 0.24
CA ILE A 70 -7.38 3.67 1.56
C ILE A 70 -6.72 2.48 2.29
N PRO A 71 -6.55 1.29 1.69
CA PRO A 71 -5.91 0.15 2.36
C PRO A 71 -4.45 0.42 2.74
N CYS A 72 -3.68 1.12 1.90
CA CYS A 72 -2.31 1.51 2.21
C CYS A 72 -2.24 2.54 3.33
N ALA A 73 -3.10 3.57 3.30
CA ALA A 73 -3.20 4.53 4.40
C ALA A 73 -3.61 3.85 5.72
N GLY A 74 -4.60 2.96 5.68
CA GLY A 74 -5.02 2.17 6.84
C GLY A 74 -3.87 1.31 7.40
N THR A 75 -3.11 0.65 6.53
CA THR A 75 -1.92 -0.13 6.91
C THR A 75 -0.86 0.75 7.57
N ALA A 76 -0.59 1.94 7.02
CA ALA A 76 0.36 2.89 7.60
C ALA A 76 -0.07 3.34 9.01
N VAL A 77 -1.35 3.70 9.18
CA VAL A 77 -1.92 4.06 10.48
C VAL A 77 -1.79 2.90 11.48
N LEU A 78 -2.10 1.67 11.06
CA LEU A 78 -1.97 0.49 11.91
C LEU A 78 -0.51 0.19 12.29
N ALA A 79 0.44 0.46 11.39
CA ALA A 79 1.87 0.33 11.65
C ALA A 79 2.33 1.32 12.73
N TRP A 80 1.94 2.60 12.60
CA TRP A 80 2.27 3.64 13.58
C TRP A 80 1.60 3.44 14.94
N ARG A 81 0.34 2.95 14.94
CA ARG A 81 -0.38 2.60 16.18
C ARG A 81 0.10 1.30 16.82
N ARG A 82 1.13 0.64 16.27
CA ARG A 82 1.68 -0.63 16.78
C ARG A 82 0.61 -1.74 16.88
N SER A 83 -0.40 -1.70 16.01
CA SER A 83 -1.53 -2.64 16.05
C SER A 83 -1.11 -4.07 15.67
N ARG A 84 -1.80 -5.07 16.24
CA ARG A 84 -1.69 -6.48 15.85
C ARG A 84 -2.25 -6.74 14.44
N TRP A 85 -3.20 -5.91 14.00
CA TRP A 85 -3.85 -6.01 12.69
C TRP A 85 -2.99 -5.51 11.53
N MET A 86 -1.84 -4.89 11.81
CA MET A 86 -0.95 -4.37 10.76
C MET A 86 -0.46 -5.48 9.81
N GLY A 87 -0.23 -6.70 10.29
CA GLY A 87 0.26 -7.81 9.44
C GLY A 87 -0.77 -8.21 8.38
N PRO A 88 -1.99 -8.60 8.80
CA PRO A 88 -3.10 -8.86 7.88
C PRO A 88 -3.43 -7.67 6.96
N ALA A 89 -3.41 -6.44 7.48
CA ALA A 89 -3.66 -5.24 6.67
C ALA A 89 -2.60 -5.04 5.58
N ALA A 90 -1.31 -5.23 5.89
CA ALA A 90 -0.23 -5.14 4.91
C ALA A 90 -0.33 -6.21 3.83
N VAL A 91 -0.75 -7.44 4.18
CA VAL A 91 -1.03 -8.49 3.20
C VAL A 91 -2.20 -8.08 2.30
N GLY A 92 -3.30 -7.62 2.88
CA GLY A 92 -4.48 -7.18 2.11
C GLY A 92 -4.14 -6.03 1.15
N ALA A 93 -3.44 -5.01 1.64
CA ALA A 93 -2.99 -3.88 0.82
C ALA A 93 -2.03 -4.31 -0.30
N GLY A 94 -1.08 -5.21 0.00
CA GLY A 94 -0.16 -5.74 -1.01
C GLY A 94 -0.87 -6.59 -2.08
N VAL A 95 -1.83 -7.42 -1.69
CA VAL A 95 -2.64 -8.21 -2.65
C VAL A 95 -3.50 -7.31 -3.52
N LEU A 96 -4.18 -6.32 -2.93
CA LEU A 96 -4.99 -5.37 -3.70
C LEU A 96 -4.13 -4.57 -4.68
N LEU A 97 -2.92 -4.17 -4.28
CA LEU A 97 -1.98 -3.51 -5.17
C LEU A 97 -1.52 -4.44 -6.32
N LEU A 98 -1.30 -5.74 -6.07
CA LEU A 98 -1.01 -6.70 -7.14
C LEU A 98 -2.18 -6.84 -8.13
N VAL A 99 -3.40 -6.91 -7.62
CA VAL A 99 -4.61 -6.97 -8.44
C VAL A 99 -4.74 -5.69 -9.28
N GLU A 100 -4.53 -4.52 -8.66
CA GLU A 100 -4.54 -3.23 -9.35
C GLU A 100 -3.54 -3.22 -10.51
N LEU A 101 -2.29 -3.63 -10.27
CA LEU A 101 -1.26 -3.67 -11.31
C LEU A 101 -1.64 -4.63 -12.44
N ALA A 102 -2.16 -5.82 -12.11
CA ALA A 102 -2.60 -6.80 -13.10
C ALA A 102 -3.75 -6.26 -13.97
N VAL A 103 -4.68 -5.52 -13.36
CA VAL A 103 -5.78 -4.85 -14.08
C VAL A 103 -5.24 -3.74 -14.98
N GLN A 104 -4.17 -3.03 -14.60
CA GLN A 104 -3.60 -1.95 -15.42
C GLN A 104 -2.79 -2.43 -16.65
N VAL A 105 -2.18 -3.62 -16.61
CA VAL A 105 -1.37 -4.17 -17.73
C VAL A 105 -2.06 -4.09 -19.09
N PRO A 106 -3.32 -4.53 -19.28
CA PRO A 106 -3.99 -4.46 -20.58
C PRO A 106 -4.27 -3.03 -21.08
N PHE A 107 -4.26 -2.01 -20.20
CA PHE A 107 -4.57 -0.62 -20.57
C PHE A 107 -3.32 0.22 -20.78
N VAL A 108 -2.36 0.11 -19.86
CA VAL A 108 -1.16 0.95 -19.81
C VAL A 108 0.06 0.24 -20.40
N GLY A 109 0.00 -1.09 -20.54
CA GLY A 109 1.16 -1.91 -20.89
C GLY A 109 2.09 -2.13 -19.69
N LEU A 110 3.22 -2.80 -19.94
CA LEU A 110 4.27 -3.01 -18.94
C LEU A 110 5.21 -1.80 -18.89
N ASP A 111 5.24 -1.12 -17.76
CA ASP A 111 6.07 0.08 -17.53
C ASP A 111 7.01 -0.11 -16.31
N PRO A 112 8.21 0.53 -16.28
CA PRO A 112 9.10 0.47 -15.11
C PRO A 112 8.43 0.82 -13.78
N LEU A 113 7.45 1.74 -13.76
CA LEU A 113 6.69 2.06 -12.55
C LEU A 113 5.91 0.84 -12.03
N GLN A 114 5.31 0.04 -12.91
CA GLN A 114 4.61 -1.19 -12.50
C GLN A 114 5.57 -2.21 -11.88
N ALA A 115 6.81 -2.31 -12.37
CA ALA A 115 7.83 -3.18 -11.78
C ALA A 115 8.24 -2.72 -10.37
N VAL A 116 8.39 -1.41 -10.17
CA VAL A 116 8.66 -0.82 -8.84
C VAL A 116 7.49 -1.05 -7.90
N MET A 117 6.27 -0.77 -8.34
CA MET A 117 5.06 -0.97 -7.53
C MET A 117 4.79 -2.45 -7.25
N GLY A 118 5.11 -3.34 -8.18
CA GLY A 118 5.05 -4.79 -7.99
C GLY A 118 6.02 -5.25 -6.90
N THR A 119 7.24 -4.69 -6.90
CA THR A 119 8.23 -4.94 -5.84
C THR A 119 7.72 -4.47 -4.48
N VAL A 120 7.10 -3.30 -4.42
CA VAL A 120 6.45 -2.78 -3.21
C VAL A 120 5.34 -3.73 -2.74
N ALA A 121 4.48 -4.17 -3.64
CA ALA A 121 3.36 -5.05 -3.34
C ALA A 121 3.83 -6.39 -2.76
N VAL A 122 4.81 -7.04 -3.39
CA VAL A 122 5.42 -8.28 -2.91
C VAL A 122 6.10 -8.07 -1.55
N SER A 123 6.76 -6.93 -1.35
CA SER A 123 7.39 -6.58 -0.07
C SER A 123 6.35 -6.42 1.05
N LEU A 124 5.21 -5.78 0.78
CA LEU A 124 4.13 -5.63 1.75
C LEU A 124 3.51 -6.97 2.13
N VAL A 125 3.27 -7.84 1.15
CA VAL A 125 2.79 -9.21 1.39
C VAL A 125 3.80 -10.00 2.22
N GLY A 126 5.07 -10.00 1.82
CA GLY A 126 6.13 -10.74 2.50
C GLY A 126 6.33 -10.27 3.94
N LEU A 127 6.40 -8.95 4.18
CA LEU A 127 6.56 -8.37 5.51
C LEU A 127 5.33 -8.62 6.38
N GLY A 128 4.12 -8.42 5.83
CA GLY A 128 2.85 -8.66 6.54
C GLY A 128 2.69 -10.12 6.95
N TRP A 129 3.00 -11.05 6.04
CA TRP A 129 2.98 -12.49 6.30
C TRP A 129 4.02 -12.90 7.34
N SER A 130 5.24 -12.39 7.24
CA SER A 130 6.30 -12.66 8.22
C SER A 130 5.94 -12.15 9.61
N SER A 131 5.22 -11.02 9.70
CA SER A 131 4.69 -10.51 10.97
C SER A 131 3.64 -11.43 11.56
N ALA A 132 2.71 -11.92 10.75
CA ALA A 132 1.65 -12.82 11.22
C ALA A 132 2.23 -14.09 11.83
N ARG A 133 3.26 -14.67 11.20
CA ARG A 133 3.96 -15.85 11.72
C ARG A 133 4.66 -15.59 13.05
N ARG A 134 5.35 -14.45 13.20
CA ARG A 134 6.08 -14.11 14.44
C ARG A 134 5.14 -13.78 15.62
N SER A 135 3.93 -13.32 15.35
CA SER A 135 2.91 -13.09 16.39
C SER A 135 2.30 -14.40 16.87
N GLY A 136 2.05 -15.37 15.99
CA GLY A 136 1.50 -16.67 16.37
C GLY A 136 2.43 -17.56 17.22
N THR A 137 3.75 -17.38 17.15
CA THR A 137 4.71 -18.15 17.98
C THR A 137 4.71 -17.72 19.45
N LYS A 138 4.19 -16.54 19.79
CA LYS A 138 4.14 -16.06 21.19
C LYS A 138 2.92 -16.53 21.96
N ASP A 139 1.94 -17.13 21.28
CA ASP A 139 0.69 -17.61 21.87
C ASP A 139 0.67 -19.14 22.07
N GLN A 140 1.82 -19.83 22.00
CA GLN A 140 1.93 -21.23 22.40
C GLN A 140 2.24 -21.33 23.90
N PRO A 141 1.40 -22.02 24.70
CA PRO A 141 1.54 -22.16 26.15
C PRO A 141 2.75 -23.00 26.56
#